data_AF-A0A7X7B103-F1
#
_entry.id   AF-A0A7X7B103-F1
#
_cell.length_a   1.000
_cell.length_b   1.000
_cell.length_c   1.000
_cell.angle_alpha   90.00
_cell.angle_beta   90.00
_cell.angle_gamma   90.00
#
_symmetry.space_group_name_H-M   'P 1'
#
loop_
_entity.id
_entity.type
_entity.pdbx_description
1 polymer ?
#
loop_
_entity_poly.entity_id
_entity_poly.type
_entity_poly.pdbx_seq_one_letter_code
_entity_poly.pdbx_strand_id
1 'polypeptide(L)' 'PLNRNNIEENIKTTPKGGFFRFDSFNEIKEKIKSLYSQEMTFFSSMKNKREIGEIIEIANKEQTYEEKGELFIKLIRE' A
#
# COMPACT_ATOMS: atom_id res chain seq x y z
N PRO A 1 6.81 24.98 17.94
CA PRO A 1 5.54 24.26 17.73
C PRO A 1 4.81 24.82 16.51
N LEU A 2 4.32 23.96 15.61
CA LEU A 2 3.54 24.41 14.44
C LEU A 2 2.29 25.18 14.90
N ASN A 3 2.02 26.32 14.28
CA ASN A 3 0.84 27.12 14.59
C ASN A 3 -0.41 26.36 14.13
N ARG A 4 -1.31 26.01 15.06
CA ARG A 4 -2.54 25.25 14.78
C ARG A 4 -3.64 26.09 14.14
N ASN A 5 -3.46 27.41 14.08
CA ASN A 5 -4.47 28.34 13.56
C ASN A 5 -4.29 28.64 12.06
N ASN A 6 -3.20 28.16 11.44
CA ASN A 6 -2.95 28.31 10.00
C ASN A 6 -3.05 26.95 9.31
N ILE A 7 -4.20 26.67 8.69
CA ILE A 7 -4.53 25.36 8.10
C ILE A 7 -3.59 25.02 6.92
N GLU A 8 -3.11 26.02 6.18
CA GLU A 8 -2.21 25.82 5.03
C GLU A 8 -0.82 25.33 5.45
N GLU A 9 -0.32 25.78 6.61
CA GLU A 9 0.97 25.35 7.17
C GLU A 9 0.84 24.14 8.11
N ASN A 10 -0.39 23.76 8.49
CA ASN A 10 -0.68 22.74 9.49
C ASN A 10 -1.35 21.49 8.89
N ILE A 11 -0.87 21.03 7.73
CA ILE A 11 -1.41 19.87 7.03
C ILE A 11 -1.38 18.63 7.95
N LYS A 12 -2.53 17.99 8.15
CA LYS A 12 -2.68 16.76 8.96
C LYS A 12 -2.43 15.50 8.12
N THR A 13 -2.89 15.49 6.88
CA THR A 13 -2.66 14.41 5.92
C THR A 13 -2.80 14.92 4.48
N THR A 14 -2.19 14.23 3.51
CA THR A 14 -2.44 14.48 2.08
C THR A 14 -3.57 13.58 1.55
N PRO A 15 -4.27 13.96 0.46
CA PRO A 15 -5.43 13.21 -0.04
C PRO A 15 -5.16 11.72 -0.33
N LYS A 16 -3.93 11.38 -0.71
CA LYS A 16 -3.50 9.99 -0.97
C LYS A 16 -2.76 9.34 0.20
N GLY A 17 -2.69 9.99 1.36
CA GLY A 17 -1.98 9.46 2.52
C GLY A 17 -0.47 9.36 2.34
N GLY A 18 0.13 10.12 1.43
CA GLY A 18 1.60 10.18 1.29
C GLY A 18 2.28 10.89 2.47
N PHE A 19 1.50 11.61 3.27
CA PHE A 19 1.96 12.28 4.49
C PHE A 19 0.89 12.16 5.58
N PHE A 20 1.33 11.93 6.82
CA PHE A 20 0.51 11.96 8.02
C PHE A 20 1.28 12.66 9.13
N ARG A 21 0.63 13.61 9.81
CA ARG A 21 1.14 14.18 11.06
C ARG A 21 0.43 13.56 12.24
N PHE A 22 1.19 13.00 13.17
CA PHE A 22 0.68 12.46 14.43
C PHE A 22 0.87 13.47 15.55
N ASP A 23 -0.21 13.84 16.23
CA ASP A 23 -0.15 14.80 17.34
C ASP A 23 0.02 14.08 18.70
N SER A 24 -0.06 12.75 18.72
CA SER A 24 0.22 11.91 19.88
C SER A 24 0.75 10.53 19.50
N PHE A 25 1.37 9.86 20.45
CA PHE A 25 1.78 8.46 20.30
C PHE A 25 0.59 7.51 20.12
N ASN A 26 -0.58 7.82 20.66
CA ASN A 26 -1.75 6.96 20.46
C ASN A 26 -2.23 7.00 19.00
N GLU A 27 -2.16 8.16 18.33
CA GLU A 27 -2.51 8.26 16.91
C GLU A 27 -1.60 7.39 16.03
N ILE A 28 -0.29 7.37 16.30
CA ILE A 28 0.64 6.53 15.53
C ILE A 28 0.35 5.04 15.79
N LYS A 29 0.10 4.67 17.04
CA LYS A 29 -0.18 3.29 17.44
C LYS A 29 -1.44 2.74 16.76
N GLU A 30 -2.52 3.50 16.77
CA GLU A 30 -3.77 3.08 16.12
C GLU A 30 -3.63 3.03 14.59
N LYS A 31 -2.87 3.96 13.99
CA LYS A 31 -2.58 3.91 12.55
C LYS A 31 -1.80 2.66 12.18
N ILE A 32 -0.78 2.31 12.95
CA ILE A 32 0.02 1.11 12.74
C ILE A 32 -0.84 -0.15 12.89
N LYS A 33 -1.66 -0.27 13.94
CA LYS A 33 -2.60 -1.39 14.09
C LYS A 33 -3.52 -1.55 12.88
N SER A 34 -4.06 -0.44 12.37
CA SER A 34 -4.90 -0.44 11.16
C SER A 34 -4.14 -0.94 9.93
N LEU A 35 -2.85 -0.62 9.79
CA LEU A 35 -2.03 -1.14 8.69
C LEU A 35 -1.78 -2.65 8.84
N TYR A 36 -1.56 -3.13 10.07
CA TYR A 36 -1.39 -4.56 10.33
C TYR A 36 -2.68 -5.39 10.16
N SER A 37 -3.85 -4.79 10.39
CA SER A 37 -5.14 -5.46 10.14
C SER A 37 -5.49 -5.55 8.66
N GLN A 38 -4.79 -4.80 7.82
CA GLN A 38 -4.94 -4.91 6.38
C GLN A 38 -3.94 -5.98 5.90
N GLU A 39 -4.41 -7.04 5.25
CA GLU A 39 -3.56 -8.03 4.58
C GLU A 39 -2.91 -7.41 3.33
N MET A 40 -2.02 -6.45 3.53
CA MET A 40 -1.30 -5.78 2.45
C MET A 40 -0.03 -6.57 2.15
N THR A 41 0.12 -6.96 0.88
CA THR A 41 1.42 -7.39 0.38
C THR A 41 2.23 -6.16 -0.01
N PHE A 42 3.42 -6.02 0.57
CA PHE A 42 4.39 -5.02 0.15
C PHE A 42 5.14 -5.52 -1.11
N PHE A 43 5.10 -4.73 -2.19
CA PHE A 43 5.86 -4.99 -3.42
C PHE A 43 6.88 -3.87 -3.61
N SER A 44 8.17 -4.20 -3.43
CA SER A 44 9.28 -3.25 -3.59
C SER A 44 9.77 -3.13 -5.04
N SER A 45 9.38 -4.05 -5.91
CA SER A 45 9.78 -4.08 -7.31
C SER A 45 8.75 -3.35 -8.17
N MET A 46 9.07 -2.12 -8.58
CA MET A 46 8.33 -1.45 -9.65
C MET A 46 8.64 -2.17 -10.97
N LYS A 47 7.93 -3.27 -11.25
CA LYS A 47 7.92 -3.90 -12.58
C LYS A 47 7.27 -2.95 -13.57
N ASN A 48 7.81 -2.88 -14.78
CA ASN A 48 7.24 -2.03 -15.81
C ASN A 48 5.93 -2.65 -16.36
N LYS A 49 5.14 -1.85 -17.09
CA LYS A 49 3.81 -2.28 -17.58
C LYS A 49 3.86 -3.56 -18.43
N ARG A 50 4.94 -3.78 -19.18
CA ARG A 50 5.10 -4.97 -20.03
C ARG A 50 5.27 -6.21 -19.16
N GLU A 51 6.18 -6.17 -18.18
CA GLU A 51 6.44 -7.28 -17.26
C GLU A 51 5.18 -7.64 -16.45
N ILE A 52 4.42 -6.64 -16.01
CA ILE A 52 3.14 -6.87 -15.33
C ILE A 52 2.16 -7.59 -16.26
N GLY A 53 2.09 -7.19 -17.54
CA GLY A 53 1.25 -7.86 -18.54
C GLY A 53 1.64 -9.34 -18.73
N GLU A 54 2.94 -9.63 -18.83
CA GLU A 54 3.46 -11.01 -18.95
C GLU A 54 3.12 -11.84 -17.71
N ILE A 55 3.24 -11.27 -16.50
CA ILE A 55 2.87 -11.94 -15.24
C ILE A 55 1.37 -12.23 -15.17
N ILE A 56 0.51 -11.28 -15.60
CA ILE A 56 -0.94 -11.49 -15.66
C ILE A 56 -1.27 -12.65 -16.60
N GLU A 57 -0.62 -12.72 -17.76
CA GLU A 57 -0.84 -13.78 -18.74
C GLU A 57 -0.46 -15.16 -18.19
N ILE A 58 0.68 -15.24 -17.47
CA ILE A 58 1.12 -16.48 -16.83
C ILE A 58 0.15 -16.89 -15.73
N ALA A 59 -0.17 -15.98 -14.82
CA ALA A 59 -1.07 -16.25 -13.69
C ALA A 59 -2.46 -16.68 -14.15
N ASN A 60 -2.99 -16.10 -15.23
CA ASN A 60 -4.34 -16.39 -15.72
C ASN A 60 -4.52 -17.82 -16.27
N LYS A 61 -3.43 -18.59 -16.44
CA LYS A 61 -3.47 -20.01 -16.85
C LYS A 61 -3.91 -20.96 -15.74
N GLU A 62 -3.88 -20.51 -14.48
CA GLU A 62 -4.32 -21.32 -13.34
C GLU A 62 -5.82 -21.61 -13.36
N GLN A 63 -6.22 -22.68 -12.68
CA GLN A 63 -7.57 -23.24 -12.79
C GLN A 63 -8.60 -22.46 -11.97
N THR A 64 -8.25 -22.05 -10.75
CA THR A 64 -9.11 -21.31 -9.83
C THR A 64 -8.69 -19.86 -9.68
N TYR A 65 -9.58 -18.99 -9.22
CA TYR A 65 -9.25 -17.58 -9.01
C TYR A 65 -8.22 -17.39 -7.90
N GLU A 66 -8.28 -18.24 -6.89
CA GLU A 66 -7.36 -18.31 -5.77
C GLU A 66 -5.94 -18.62 -6.27
N GLU A 67 -5.76 -19.67 -7.07
CA GLU A 67 -4.47 -20.05 -7.65
C GLU A 67 -3.92 -18.95 -8.58
N LYS A 68 -4.78 -18.31 -9.40
CA LYS A 68 -4.39 -17.16 -10.22
C LYS A 68 -3.84 -16.03 -9.37
N GLY A 69 -4.52 -15.72 -8.26
CA GLY A 69 -4.08 -14.70 -7.30
C GLY A 69 -2.74 -15.06 -6.68
N GLU A 70 -2.60 -16.28 -6.17
CA GLU A 70 -1.37 -16.76 -5.52
C GLU A 70 -0.16 -16.70 -6.46
N LEU A 71 -0.31 -17.19 -7.70
CA LEU A 71 0.77 -17.17 -8.68
C LEU A 71 1.12 -15.75 -9.12
N PHE A 72 0.14 -14.87 -9.33
CA PHE A 72 0.39 -13.46 -9.63
C PHE A 72 1.20 -12.78 -8.52
N ILE A 73 0.78 -12.97 -7.26
CA ILE A 73 1.44 -12.39 -6.08
C ILE A 73 2.86 -12.94 -5.92
N LYS A 74 3.09 -14.23 -6.23
CA LYS A 74 4.43 -14.82 -6.23
C LYS A 74 5.33 -14.18 -7.30
N LEU A 75 4.87 -14.13 -8.55
CA LEU A 75 5.66 -13.66 -9.69
C LEU A 75 5.97 -12.16 -9.65
N ILE A 76 5.07 -11.35 -9.09
CA ILE A 76 5.29 -9.91 -8.97
C ILE A 76 6.30 -9.56 -7.84
N ARG A 77 6.57 -10.49 -6.91
CA ARG A 77 7.58 -10.35 -5.84
C ARG A 77 9.00 -10.71 -6.28
N GLU A 78 9.15 -11.56 -7.29
CA GLU A 78 10.44 -11.86 -7.95
C GLU A 78 10.97 -10.63 -8.71
#